data_AF-A0AAU8FZE4-F1
#
_entry.id   AF-A0AAU8FZE4-F1
#
_cell.length_a   1.000
_cell.length_b   1.000
_cell.length_c   1.000
_cell.angle_alpha   90.00
_cell.angle_beta   90.00
_cell.angle_gamma   90.00
#
_symmetry.space_group_name_H-M   'P 1'
#
loop_
_entity.id
_entity.type
_entity.pdbx_description
1 polymer ?
#
loop_
_entity_poly.entity_id
_entity_poly.type
_entity_poly.pdbx_seq_one_letter_code
_entity_poly.pdbx_strand_id
1 'polypeptide(L)' 'MIVRHRCGKSWKQRGEKSGHCGGCHLTFYGQRSFDEHRRDGRCLNPAELEGWWIDKLDHWHSRPRMTDTELETAWGVTA' A
#
# COMPACT_ATOMS: atom_id res chain seq x y z
N MET A 1 6.34 10.35 -7.67
CA MET A 1 5.38 11.46 -7.74
C MET A 1 4.57 11.49 -6.45
N ILE A 2 4.19 12.65 -5.91
CA ILE A 2 3.20 12.72 -4.82
C ILE A 2 1.82 12.87 -5.46
N VAL A 3 0.91 11.94 -5.16
CA VAL A 3 -0.49 12.01 -5.60
C VAL A 3 -1.31 12.54 -4.44
N ARG A 4 -2.26 13.43 -4.75
CA ARG A 4 -3.24 13.97 -3.80
C ARG A 4 -4.62 13.53 -4.27
N HIS A 5 -5.43 13.00 -3.36
CA HIS A 5 -6.82 12.64 -3.66
C HIS A 5 -7.78 13.58 -2.93
N ARG A 6 -9.00 13.73 -3.47
CA ARG A 6 -10.06 14.58 -2.88
C ARG A 6 -10.46 14.20 -1.46
N CYS A 7 -10.11 13.00 -1.00
CA CYS A 7 -10.33 12.55 0.39
C CYS A 7 -9.30 13.11 1.38
N GLY A 8 -8.40 14.01 0.95
CA GLY A 8 -7.37 14.61 1.80
C GLY A 8 -6.10 13.77 1.97
N LYS A 9 -6.12 12.48 1.61
CA LYS A 9 -4.92 11.64 1.59
C LYS A 9 -3.98 12.04 0.46
N SER A 10 -2.69 12.00 0.76
CA SER A 10 -1.62 12.08 -0.22
C SER A 10 -0.62 10.97 0.00
N TRP A 11 -0.10 10.38 -1.08
CA TRP A 11 0.88 9.30 -0.99
C TRP A 11 1.93 9.40 -2.08
N LYS A 12 3.05 8.71 -1.87
CA LYS A 12 4.13 8.64 -2.85
C LYS A 12 3.81 7.54 -3.86
N GLN A 13 3.34 7.94 -5.04
CA GLN A 13 3.09 7.02 -6.15
C GLN A 13 4.40 6.42 -6.66
N ARG A 14 4.47 5.09 -6.68
CA ARG A 14 5.60 4.27 -7.14
C ARG A 14 5.21 3.53 -8.42
N GLY A 15 5.12 4.26 -9.54
CA GLY A 15 4.66 3.70 -10.82
C GLY A 15 3.25 3.10 -10.68
N GLU A 16 3.02 1.94 -11.28
CA GLU A 16 1.76 1.18 -11.16
C GLU A 16 1.68 0.32 -9.89
N LYS A 17 2.72 0.37 -9.03
CA LYS A 17 2.83 -0.48 -7.84
C LYS A 17 2.17 0.10 -6.59
N SER A 18 1.48 1.24 -6.67
CA SER A 18 0.80 1.82 -5.50
C SER A 18 -0.63 2.22 -5.86
N GLY A 19 -1.59 1.94 -4.98
CA GLY A 19 -3.01 2.21 -5.23
C GLY A 19 -3.73 2.76 -4.00
N HIS A 20 -4.58 3.76 -4.20
CA HIS A 20 -5.48 4.29 -3.17
C HIS A 20 -6.86 3.63 -3.28
N CYS A 21 -7.40 3.16 -2.15
CA CYS A 21 -8.75 2.65 -2.12
C CYS A 21 -9.76 3.78 -1.91
N GLY A 22 -10.66 3.96 -2.87
CA GLY A 22 -11.76 4.92 -2.77
C GLY A 22 -12.77 4.63 -1.65
N GLY A 23 -12.82 3.40 -1.14
CA GLY A 23 -13.75 2.97 -0.08
C GLY A 23 -13.25 3.25 1.34
N CYS A 24 -12.06 2.75 1.68
CA CYS A 24 -11.47 2.92 3.03
C CYS A 24 -10.39 4.00 3.12
N HIS A 25 -9.99 4.61 2.00
CA HIS A 25 -8.96 5.65 1.91
C HIS A 25 -7.56 5.23 2.39
N LEU A 26 -7.31 3.93 2.50
CA LEU A 26 -5.99 3.39 2.70
C LEU A 26 -5.23 3.31 1.38
N THR A 27 -3.91 3.38 1.46
CA THR A 27 -3.01 3.24 0.32
C THR A 27 -2.29 1.90 0.42
N PHE A 28 -2.12 1.22 -0.70
CA PHE A 28 -1.57 -0.12 -0.77
C PHE A 28 -0.39 -0.16 -1.75
N TYR A 29 0.58 -1.01 -1.47
CA TYR A 29 1.66 -1.32 -2.39
C TYR A 29 1.48 -2.71 -2.99
N GLY A 30 1.49 -2.77 -4.33
CA GLY A 30 1.25 -3.95 -5.14
C GLY A 30 -0.25 -4.19 -5.40
N GLN A 31 -0.54 -4.69 -6.59
CA GLN A 31 -1.89 -5.13 -6.97
C GLN A 31 -2.41 -6.21 -6.02
N ARG A 32 -1.54 -7.13 -5.59
CA ARG A 32 -1.89 -8.18 -4.63
C ARG A 32 -2.44 -7.62 -3.31
N SER A 33 -1.72 -6.70 -2.66
CA SER A 33 -2.21 -6.06 -1.42
C SER A 33 -3.49 -5.27 -1.67
N PHE A 34 -3.65 -4.68 -2.86
CA PHE A 34 -4.89 -4.02 -3.22
C PHE A 34 -6.06 -5.01 -3.38
N ASP A 35 -5.84 -6.16 -4.00
CA ASP A 35 -6.92 -7.13 -4.21
C ASP A 35 -7.26 -7.87 -2.91
N GLU A 36 -6.26 -8.23 -2.11
CA GLU A 36 -6.47 -8.95 -0.85
C GLU A 36 -7.21 -8.11 0.21
N HIS A 37 -7.02 -6.78 0.25
CA HIS A 37 -7.81 -5.94 1.15
C HIS A 37 -9.26 -5.83 0.66
N ARG A 38 -9.49 -5.94 -0.65
CA ARG A 38 -10.79 -5.71 -1.26
C ARG A 38 -11.46 -7.05 -1.60
N ARG A 39 -12.02 -7.69 -0.57
CA ARG A 39 -12.60 -9.03 -0.67
C ARG A 39 -14.11 -9.00 -0.54
N ASP A 40 -14.81 -9.73 -1.41
CA ASP A 40 -16.28 -9.90 -1.39
C ASP A 40 -17.05 -8.57 -1.38
N GLY A 41 -16.56 -7.59 -2.14
CA GLY A 41 -17.15 -6.24 -2.22
C GLY A 41 -16.92 -5.37 -0.97
N ARG A 42 -16.15 -5.85 0.00
CA ARG A 42 -15.84 -5.13 1.24
C ARG A 42 -14.36 -4.74 1.31
N CYS A 43 -14.09 -3.68 2.06
CA CYS A 43 -12.72 -3.34 2.47
C CYS A 43 -12.45 -4.02 3.81
N LEU A 44 -11.51 -4.96 3.83
CA LEU A 44 -10.97 -5.52 5.06
C LEU A 44 -9.98 -4.52 5.67
N ASN A 45 -9.99 -4.37 6.99
CA ASN A 45 -9.04 -3.53 7.70
C ASN A 45 -7.69 -4.24 7.82
N PRO A 46 -6.62 -3.80 7.13
CA PRO A 46 -5.32 -4.45 7.20
C PRO A 46 -4.73 -4.49 8.62
N ALA A 47 -5.08 -3.52 9.48
CA ALA A 47 -4.61 -3.49 10.86
C ALA A 47 -5.14 -4.66 11.71
N GLU A 48 -6.20 -5.33 11.25
CA GLU A 48 -6.85 -6.46 11.93
C GLU A 48 -6.48 -7.81 11.30
N LEU A 49 -5.74 -7.80 10.19
CA LEU A 49 -5.41 -9.01 9.43
C LEU A 49 -3.98 -9.48 9.71
N GLU A 50 -3.83 -10.79 9.89
CA GLU A 50 -2.51 -11.38 10.12
C GLU A 50 -1.63 -11.29 8.86
N GLY A 51 -0.39 -10.86 9.04
CA GLY A 51 0.58 -10.75 7.95
C GLY A 51 0.53 -9.45 7.15
N TRP A 52 -0.29 -8.51 7.57
CA TRP A 52 -0.30 -7.16 7.03
C TRP A 52 0.63 -6.25 7.82
N TRP A 53 1.20 -5.30 7.11
CA TRP A 53 2.10 -4.32 7.70
C TRP A 53 2.06 -3.04 6.88
N ILE A 54 2.42 -1.94 7.53
CA ILE A 54 2.51 -0.62 6.91
C ILE A 54 3.96 -0.18 6.86
N ASP A 55 4.37 0.41 5.74
CA ASP A 55 5.70 0.97 5.57
C ASP A 55 5.77 2.43 6.08
N LYS A 56 6.97 3.01 6.06
CA LYS A 56 7.21 4.41 6.45
C LYS A 56 6.53 5.45 5.54
N LEU A 57 5.95 5.03 4.42
CA LEU A 57 5.24 5.86 3.44
C LEU A 57 3.72 5.74 3.55
N ASP A 58 3.20 5.11 4.60
CA ASP A 58 1.77 4.85 4.82
C ASP A 58 1.17 3.93 3.73
N HIS A 59 1.97 3.06 3.11
CA HIS A 59 1.47 2.00 2.24
C HIS A 59 1.31 0.68 2.99
N TRP A 60 0.14 0.07 2.82
CA TRP A 60 -0.15 -1.26 3.29
C TRP A 60 0.37 -2.33 2.34
N HIS A 61 1.01 -3.34 2.92
CA HIS A 61 1.54 -4.51 2.24
C HIS A 61 0.94 -5.76 2.84
N SER A 62 0.66 -6.75 2.00
CA SER A 62 0.42 -8.11 2.43
C SER A 62 1.67 -8.97 2.23
N ARG A 63 1.79 -10.03 3.06
CA ARG A 63 2.93 -10.96 3.15
C ARG A 63 3.68 -11.23 1.83
N PRO A 64 5.01 -11.46 1.88
CA PRO A 64 5.89 -11.45 3.07
C PRO A 64 6.24 -10.03 3.54
N ARG A 65 6.65 -9.90 4.81
CA ARG A 65 7.17 -8.62 5.32
C ARG A 65 8.59 -8.41 4.81
N MET A 66 8.76 -7.35 4.02
CA MET A 66 10.06 -6.90 3.54
C MET A 66 10.67 -5.94 4.55
N THR A 67 11.99 -5.95 4.65
CA THR A 67 12.76 -4.92 5.35
C THR A 67 12.70 -3.60 4.58
N ASP A 68 12.99 -2.50 5.28
CA ASP A 68 13.04 -1.16 4.64
C ASP A 68 14.04 -1.15 3.47
N THR A 69 15.18 -1.83 3.60
CA THR A 69 16.20 -1.94 2.54
C THR A 69 15.65 -2.67 1.31
N GLU A 70 14.97 -3.80 1.51
CA GLU A 70 14.37 -4.56 0.40
C GLU A 70 13.28 -3.74 -0.31
N LEU A 71 12.50 -2.96 0.45
CA LEU A 71 11.53 -2.03 -0.12
C LEU A 71 12.21 -0.92 -0.94
N GLU A 72 13.27 -0.32 -0.41
CA GLU A 72 14.02 0.72 -1.12
C GLU A 72 14.61 0.20 -2.44
N THR A 73 15.13 -1.03 -2.45
CA THR A 73 15.55 -1.70 -3.68
C THR A 73 14.37 -1.96 -4.62
N ALA A 74 13.25 -2.49 -4.12
CA ALA A 74 12.05 -2.75 -4.94
C ALA A 74 11.43 -1.48 -5.54
N TRP A 75 11.66 -0.33 -4.89
CA TRP A 75 11.27 1.01 -5.34
C TRP A 75 12.29 1.70 -6.24
N GLY A 76 13.47 1.12 -6.45
CA GLY A 76 14.57 1.73 -7.19
C GLY A 76 15.09 3.01 -6.51
N VAL A 77 15.11 3.04 -5.17
CA VAL A 77 15.61 4.16 -4.37
C VAL A 77 17.09 3.99 -4.02
N THR A 78 17.57 2.76 -3.94
CA THR A 78 19.01 2.46 -3.88
C THR A 78 19.60 2.55 -5.28
N ALA A 79 20.60 3.43 -5.45
CA ALA A 79 21.40 3.60 -6.66
C ALA A 79 22.32 2.38 -6.92
#